data_AF-A0A0D2KD32-F1
#
_entry.id   AF-A0A0D2KD32-F1
#
_cell.length_a   1.000
_cell.length_b   1.000
_cell.length_c   1.000
_cell.angle_alpha   90.00
_cell.angle_beta   90.00
_cell.angle_gamma   90.00
#
_symmetry.space_group_name_H-M   'P 1'
#
loop_
_entity.id
_entity.type
_entity.pdbx_description
1 polymer ?
#
loop_
_entity_poly.entity_id
_entity_poly.type
_entity_poly.pdbx_seq_one_letter_code
_entity_poly.pdbx_strand_id
1 'polypeptide(L)'
;MIALDPATVDKASMYAFIISAVVPRPVAFVSSVSGSSGVNLSPYSYFNVMGHNPPTVAIGMCRSPSRGGGKKDSLLNIEETG
;
A
#
# COMPACT_ATOMS: atom_id res chain seq x y z
N MET A 1 22.40 -19.82 -7.63
CA MET A 1 21.11 -19.08 -7.59
C MET A 1 20.42 -19.46 -6.30
N ILE A 2 19.95 -18.49 -5.51
CA ILE A 2 19.18 -18.79 -4.29
C ILE A 2 17.71 -18.91 -4.71
N ALA A 3 17.08 -20.02 -4.36
CA ALA A 3 15.64 -20.21 -4.52
C ALA A 3 14.95 -19.91 -3.19
N LEU A 4 13.88 -19.11 -3.23
CA LEU A 4 13.03 -18.81 -2.07
C LEU A 4 11.64 -19.38 -2.34
N ASP A 5 11.17 -20.27 -1.47
CA ASP A 5 9.79 -20.74 -1.49
C ASP A 5 8.91 -19.83 -0.60
N PRO A 6 7.93 -19.09 -1.16
CA PRO A 6 7.05 -18.24 -0.38
C PRO A 6 6.22 -18.98 0.69
N ALA A 7 6.04 -20.29 0.55
CA ALA A 7 5.32 -21.10 1.53
C ALA A 7 6.17 -21.38 2.79
N THR A 8 7.50 -21.35 2.68
CA THR A 8 8.40 -21.70 3.79
C THR A 8 9.07 -20.49 4.44
N VAL A 9 9.15 -19.36 3.74
CA VAL A 9 9.74 -18.13 4.25
C VAL A 9 8.73 -17.36 5.10
N ASP A 10 9.14 -16.90 6.28
CA ASP A 10 8.26 -16.11 7.14
C ASP A 10 7.90 -14.74 6.52
N LYS A 11 6.79 -14.16 6.98
CA LYS A 11 6.25 -12.92 6.40
C LYS A 11 7.21 -11.73 6.50
N ALA A 12 8.00 -11.63 7.56
CA ALA A 12 8.91 -10.50 7.77
C ALA A 12 10.11 -10.60 6.83
N SER A 13 10.70 -11.79 6.70
CA SER A 13 11.77 -12.06 5.74
C SER A 13 11.30 -11.88 4.29
N MET A 14 10.11 -12.37 3.95
CA MET A 14 9.53 -12.17 2.63
C MET A 14 9.25 -10.69 2.34
N TYR A 15 8.74 -9.95 3.32
CA TYR A 15 8.57 -8.50 3.21
C TYR A 15 9.91 -7.80 2.92
N ALA A 16 10.95 -8.08 3.73
CA ALA A 16 12.28 -7.50 3.55
C ALA A 16 12.88 -7.81 2.17
N PHE A 17 12.69 -9.05 1.69
CA PHE A 17 13.13 -9.46 0.36
C PHE A 17 12.39 -8.68 -0.74
N ILE A 18 11.06 -8.63 -0.72
CA ILE A 18 10.27 -7.95 -1.77
C ILE A 18 10.61 -6.46 -1.83
N ILE A 19 10.71 -5.77 -0.69
CA ILE A 19 11.03 -4.34 -0.67
C ILE A 19 12.49 -4.02 -1.00
N SER A 20 13.40 -5.00 -0.99
CA SER A 20 14.79 -4.80 -1.44
C SER A 20 14.98 -5.20 -2.89
N ALA A 21 14.23 -6.20 -3.38
CA ALA A 21 14.27 -6.64 -4.77
C ALA A 21 13.55 -5.69 -5.74
N VAL A 22 12.46 -5.05 -5.31
CA VAL A 22 11.69 -4.11 -6.14
C VAL A 22 12.10 -2.68 -5.81
N VAL A 23 13.10 -2.17 -6.53
CA VAL A 23 13.68 -0.83 -6.36
C VAL A 23 14.10 -0.21 -7.71
N PRO A 24 14.12 1.13 -7.85
CA PRO A 24 13.56 2.12 -6.91
C PRO A 24 12.03 2.09 -6.90
N ARG A 25 11.40 2.47 -5.77
CA ARG A 25 9.94 2.59 -5.68
C ARG A 25 9.51 4.05 -5.62
N PRO A 26 8.65 4.52 -6.54
CA PRO A 26 8.05 5.84 -6.38
C PRO A 26 7.16 5.84 -5.12
N VAL A 27 7.10 6.99 -4.44
CA VAL A 27 6.30 7.16 -3.23
C VAL A 27 5.11 8.05 -3.54
N ALA A 28 3.90 7.48 -3.46
CA ALA A 28 2.67 8.26 -3.49
C ALA A 28 2.41 8.87 -2.12
N PHE A 29 2.29 10.20 -2.07
CA PHE A 29 1.85 10.91 -0.86
C PHE A 29 0.34 11.16 -0.97
N VAL A 30 -0.43 10.31 -0.30
CA VAL A 30 -1.88 10.23 -0.46
C VAL A 30 -2.55 11.07 0.62
N SER A 31 -3.17 12.18 0.22
CA SER A 31 -4.14 12.90 1.04
C SER A 31 -5.52 12.26 0.91
N SER A 32 -6.24 12.10 2.02
CA SER A 32 -7.61 11.62 2.03
C SER A 32 -8.41 12.33 3.12
N VAL A 33 -9.73 12.36 2.97
CA VAL A 33 -10.65 12.99 3.94
C VAL A 33 -11.71 12.01 4.39
N SER A 34 -12.08 12.02 5.67
CA SER A 34 -13.26 11.31 6.16
C SER A 34 -14.52 12.14 5.92
N GLY A 35 -15.70 11.51 5.92
CA GLY A 35 -16.99 12.20 5.82
C GLY A 35 -17.23 13.20 6.97
N SER A 36 -16.54 13.03 8.09
CA SER A 36 -16.54 13.92 9.25
C SER A 36 -15.49 15.05 9.21
N SER A 37 -14.88 15.32 8.04
CA SER A 37 -13.87 16.38 7.82
C SER A 37 -12.47 16.14 8.42
N GLY A 38 -12.12 14.89 8.74
CA GLY A 38 -10.76 14.55 9.17
C GLY A 38 -9.79 14.44 8.00
N VAL A 39 -8.71 15.24 7.99
CA VAL A 39 -7.65 15.17 6.96
C VAL A 39 -6.59 14.14 7.37
N ASN A 40 -6.27 13.22 6.47
CA ASN A 40 -5.17 12.28 6.60
C ASN A 40 -4.20 12.43 5.43
N LEU A 41 -2.91 12.21 5.69
CA LEU A 41 -1.86 12.30 4.70
C LEU A 41 -0.79 11.24 4.99
N SER A 42 -0.60 10.29 4.06
CA SER A 42 0.24 9.11 4.29
C SER A 42 1.07 8.72 3.06
N PRO A 43 2.35 8.33 3.24
CA PRO A 43 3.20 7.85 2.14
C PRO A 43 3.01 6.35 1.85
N TYR A 44 2.98 5.99 0.57
CA TYR A 44 2.88 4.60 0.08
C TYR A 44 3.90 4.34 -1.03
N SER A 45 4.79 3.36 -0.82
CA SER A 45 5.77 2.95 -1.84
C SER A 45 5.33 1.75 -2.69
N TYR A 46 4.18 1.14 -2.39
CA TYR A 46 3.55 0.14 -3.26
C TYR A 46 2.68 0.88 -4.28
N PHE A 47 3.30 1.65 -5.16
CA PHE A 47 2.62 2.57 -6.07
C PHE A 47 3.17 2.43 -7.49
N ASN A 48 2.28 2.42 -8.49
CA ASN A 48 2.67 2.54 -9.90
C ASN A 48 1.50 2.97 -10.81
N VAL A 49 1.84 3.37 -12.04
CA VAL A 49 0.89 3.60 -13.15
C VAL A 49 0.44 2.26 -13.74
N MET A 50 -0.85 2.16 -14.05
CA MET A 50 -1.48 0.97 -14.63
C MET A 50 -2.01 1.20 -16.06
N GLY A 51 -2.21 2.45 -16.46
CA GLY A 51 -2.68 2.79 -17.81
C GLY A 51 -2.76 4.29 -18.02
N HIS A 52 -2.79 4.72 -19.28
CA HIS A 52 -2.92 6.12 -19.67
C HIS A 52 -4.26 6.45 -20.33
N ASN A 53 -5.07 5.45 -20.70
CA ASN A 53 -6.41 5.64 -21.27
C ASN A 53 -7.36 4.48 -20.87
N PRO A 54 -8.18 4.64 -19.82
CA PRO A 54 -8.22 5.79 -18.92
C PRO A 54 -6.94 5.88 -18.06
N PRO A 55 -6.51 7.10 -17.66
CA PRO A 55 -5.39 7.26 -16.73
C PRO A 55 -5.68 6.53 -15.42
N THR A 56 -4.85 5.54 -15.09
CA THR A 56 -5.08 4.65 -13.96
C THR A 56 -3.79 4.44 -13.19
N VAL A 57 -3.87 4.48 -11.86
CA VAL A 57 -2.78 4.14 -10.95
C VAL A 57 -3.27 3.11 -9.93
N ALA A 58 -2.35 2.40 -9.30
CA ALA A 58 -2.68 1.52 -8.17
C ALA A 58 -1.80 1.85 -6.97
N ILE A 59 -2.40 1.82 -5.78
CA ILE A 59 -1.74 2.05 -4.49
C ILE A 59 -2.04 0.86 -3.58
N GLY A 60 -1.01 0.07 -3.25
CA GLY A 60 -1.10 -1.07 -2.36
C GLY A 60 -1.26 -0.64 -0.90
N MET A 61 -2.49 -0.72 -0.37
CA MET A 61 -2.80 -0.39 1.02
C MET A 61 -2.87 -1.66 1.88
N CYS A 62 -1.71 -2.13 2.35
CA CYS A 62 -1.64 -3.31 3.22
C CYS A 62 -2.36 -3.09 4.56
N ARG A 63 -3.01 -4.16 5.05
CA ARG A 63 -3.68 -4.14 6.35
C ARG A 63 -2.68 -4.18 7.51
N SER A 64 -3.00 -3.47 8.59
CA SER A 64 -2.19 -3.43 9.82
C SER A 64 -2.87 -4.27 10.91
N PRO A 65 -2.28 -5.39 11.37
CA PRO A 65 -2.86 -6.20 12.44
C PRO A 65 -3.10 -5.43 13.75
N SER A 66 -2.35 -4.35 13.98
CA SER A 66 -2.47 -3.47 15.15
C SER A 66 -3.66 -2.51 15.12
N ARG A 67 -4.41 -2.41 14.02
CA ARG A 67 -5.62 -1.57 13.93
C ARG A 67 -6.87 -2.45 13.96
N GLY A 68 -7.89 -2.07 14.72
CA GLY A 68 -9.19 -2.76 14.74
C GLY A 68 -9.80 -2.77 13.33
N GLY A 69 -9.92 -3.96 12.73
CA GLY A 69 -10.39 -4.13 11.33
C GLY A 69 -9.28 -4.07 10.26
N GLY A 70 -8.06 -3.72 10.64
CA GLY A 70 -6.86 -3.81 9.81
C GLY A 70 -6.72 -2.75 8.70
N LYS A 71 -7.74 -1.95 8.39
CA LYS A 71 -7.65 -0.91 7.36
C LYS A 71 -6.92 0.33 7.90
N LYS A 72 -6.15 1.00 7.02
CA LYS A 72 -5.52 2.30 7.31
C LYS A 72 -6.53 3.42 7.05
N ASP A 73 -6.32 4.58 7.67
CA ASP A 73 -7.21 5.75 7.54
C ASP A 73 -7.37 6.18 6.08
N SER A 74 -6.31 6.13 5.27
CA SER A 74 -6.42 6.41 3.83
C SER A 74 -7.41 5.49 3.11
N LEU A 75 -7.40 4.19 3.43
CA LEU A 75 -8.30 3.22 2.81
C LEU A 75 -9.74 3.44 3.29
N LEU A 76 -9.93 3.67 4.60
CA LEU A 76 -11.26 3.96 5.15
C LEU A 76 -11.87 5.22 4.51
N ASN A 77 -11.07 6.29 4.41
CA ASN A 77 -11.49 7.55 3.81
C ASN A 77 -11.85 7.39 2.31
N ILE A 78 -11.05 6.66 1.54
CA ILE A 78 -11.33 6.41 0.11
C ILE A 78 -12.58 5.53 -0.07
N GLU A 79 -12.79 4.53 0.78
CA GLU A 79 -14.00 3.71 0.74
C GLU A 79 -15.27 4.51 1.10
N GLU A 80 -15.14 5.51 1.97
CA GLU A 80 -16.24 6.39 2.37
C GLU A 80 -16.52 7.49 1.32
N THR A 81 -15.48 8.06 0.70
CA THR A 81 -15.60 9.31 -0.09
C THR A 81 -15.30 9.19 -1.58
N GLY A 82 -14.79 8.04 -2.05
CA GLY A 82 -14.30 7.84 -3.43
C GLY A 82 -12.84 8.21 -3.62
#